data_AF-A0A816DM26-F1
#
_entry.id   AF-A0A816DM26-F1
#
_cell.length_a   1.000
_cell.length_b   1.000
_cell.length_c   1.000
_cell.angle_alpha   90.00
_cell.angle_beta   90.00
_cell.angle_gamma   90.00
#
_symmetry.space_group_name_H-M   'P 1'
#
loop_
_entity.id
_entity.type
_entity.pdbx_description
1 polymer ?
#
loop_
_entity_poly.entity_id
_entity_poly.type
_entity_poly.pdbx_seq_one_letter_code
_entity_poly.pdbx_strand_id
1 'polypeptide(L)'
;LKQKFRVYIVIPLLPAFAKDQPRQNVMYYTMSSISKGDGSMYGTFEKQGIKPEEYISFFGMRTHDVLMGRLVLYYFYFYIL
;
A
#
# COMPACT_ATOMS: atom_id res chain seq x y z
N LEU A 1 -10.12 29.99 -3.41
CA LEU A 1 -10.85 28.81 -3.92
C LEU A 1 -10.19 27.56 -3.33
N LYS A 2 -10.95 26.60 -2.77
CA LYS A 2 -10.38 25.29 -2.41
C LYS A 2 -10.10 24.52 -3.70
N GLN A 3 -8.85 24.13 -3.93
CA GLN A 3 -8.48 23.30 -5.08
C GLN A 3 -8.75 21.84 -4.74
N LYS A 4 -9.33 21.09 -5.69
CA LYS A 4 -9.48 19.64 -5.53
C LYS A 4 -8.08 19.02 -5.52
N PHE A 5 -7.80 18.20 -4.52
CA PHE A 5 -6.54 17.49 -4.36
C PHE A 5 -6.81 16.00 -4.12
N ARG A 6 -6.03 15.14 -4.77
CA ARG A 6 -6.10 13.68 -4.70
C ARG A 6 -4.70 13.10 -4.83
N VAL A 7 -4.36 12.12 -4.00
CA VAL A 7 -3.11 11.37 -4.01
C VAL A 7 -3.43 9.90 -4.23
N TYR A 8 -2.81 9.30 -5.24
CA TYR A 8 -2.92 7.88 -5.53
C TYR A 8 -1.57 7.24 -5.23
N ILE A 9 -1.55 6.32 -4.25
CA ILE A 9 -0.34 5.64 -3.82
C ILE A 9 -0.41 4.20 -4.32
N VAL A 10 0.51 3.83 -5.21
CA VAL A 10 0.61 2.45 -5.69
C VAL A 10 1.83 1.80 -5.05
N ILE A 11 1.60 0.74 -4.29
CA ILE A 11 2.63 0.00 -3.54
C ILE A 11 2.53 -1.49 -3.84
N PRO A 12 3.65 -2.24 -3.80
CA PRO A 12 3.59 -3.68 -3.99
C PRO A 12 2.74 -4.34 -2.89
N LEU A 13 1.96 -5.35 -3.25
CA LEU A 13 1.09 -6.06 -2.31
C LEU A 13 1.88 -6.80 -1.23
N LEU A 14 3.12 -7.21 -1.55
CA LEU A 14 4.08 -7.78 -0.62
C LEU A 14 5.51 -7.32 -0.99
N PRO A 15 6.40 -7.13 -0.01
CA PRO A 15 7.82 -6.92 -0.28
C PRO A 15 8.47 -8.09 -1.04
N ALA A 16 9.48 -7.84 -1.88
CA ALA A 16 10.18 -8.86 -2.69
C ALA A 16 11.14 -9.76 -1.91
N PHE A 17 11.10 -9.72 -0.58
CA PHE A 17 11.88 -10.63 0.25
C PHE A 17 11.17 -11.97 0.36
N ALA A 18 11.88 -13.05 0.69
CA ALA A 18 11.26 -14.33 1.01
C ALA A 18 10.32 -14.21 2.22
N LYS A 19 9.61 -15.28 2.63
CA LYS A 19 8.78 -15.24 3.85
C LYS A 19 9.69 -15.26 5.09
N ASP A 20 10.40 -14.16 5.31
CA ASP A 20 11.44 -14.01 6.33
C ASP A 20 11.22 -12.74 7.17
N GLN A 21 12.06 -12.56 8.19
CA GLN A 21 12.01 -11.41 9.08
C GLN A 21 12.17 -10.06 8.35
N PRO A 22 13.03 -9.91 7.32
CA PRO A 22 13.05 -8.74 6.45
C PRO A 22 11.68 -8.35 5.89
N ARG A 23 10.91 -9.30 5.33
CA ARG A 23 9.56 -9.02 4.82
C ARG A 23 8.64 -8.48 5.92
N GLN A 24 8.69 -9.07 7.11
CA GLN A 24 7.86 -8.66 8.24
C GLN A 24 8.22 -7.24 8.70
N ASN A 25 9.50 -6.92 8.77
CA ASN A 25 9.98 -5.59 9.16
C ASN A 25 9.53 -4.51 8.16
N VAL A 26 9.70 -4.76 6.86
CA VAL A 26 9.23 -3.82 5.83
C VAL A 26 7.72 -3.62 5.90
N MET A 27 6.96 -4.71 6.08
CA MET A 27 5.51 -4.62 6.25
C MET A 27 5.11 -3.86 7.51
N TYR A 28 5.83 -4.08 8.62
CA TYR A 28 5.63 -3.36 9.88
C TYR A 28 5.79 -1.86 9.67
N TYR A 29 6.93 -1.42 9.12
CA TYR A 29 7.18 0.01 8.91
C TYR A 29 6.22 0.63 7.88
N THR A 30 5.84 -0.11 6.84
CA THR A 30 4.87 0.36 5.85
C THR A 30 3.51 0.63 6.50
N MET A 31 2.99 -0.34 7.27
CA MET A 31 1.71 -0.17 7.96
C MET A 31 1.77 0.88 9.07
N SER A 32 2.89 0.97 9.79
CA SER A 32 3.11 2.01 10.81
C SER A 32 3.15 3.42 10.22
N SER A 33 3.71 3.57 9.03
CA SER A 33 3.72 4.87 8.34
C SER A 33 2.34 5.26 7.81
N ILE A 34 1.56 4.29 7.32
CA ILE A 34 0.25 4.55 6.71
C ILE A 34 -0.81 4.79 7.78
N SER A 35 -1.05 3.81 8.66
CA SER A 35 -2.27 3.81 9.49
C SER A 35 -2.12 3.36 10.93
N LYS A 36 -0.98 2.79 11.34
CA LYS A 36 -0.84 2.34 12.73
C LYS A 36 -0.34 3.46 13.64
N GLY A 37 -1.24 3.93 14.49
CA GLY A 37 -0.94 4.83 15.58
C GLY A 37 -1.04 6.30 15.21
N ASP A 38 -0.96 7.09 16.26
CA ASP A 38 -1.19 8.52 16.30
C ASP A 38 -0.25 9.39 15.47
N GLY A 39 0.93 8.85 15.15
CA GLY A 39 1.94 9.49 14.30
C GLY A 39 1.94 8.98 12.85
N SER A 40 1.04 8.06 12.50
CA SER A 40 0.86 7.62 11.13
C SER A 40 0.21 8.71 10.27
N MET A 41 0.26 8.54 8.96
CA MET A 41 -0.42 9.45 8.02
C MET A 41 -1.90 9.57 8.36
N TYR A 42 -2.63 8.44 8.48
CA TYR A 42 -4.05 8.45 8.83
C TYR A 42 -4.29 9.08 10.21
N GLY A 43 -3.52 8.68 11.22
CA GLY A 43 -3.66 9.23 12.56
C GLY A 43 -3.47 10.75 12.60
N THR A 44 -2.55 11.28 11.79
CA THR A 44 -2.32 12.74 11.67
C THR A 44 -3.51 13.45 11.04
N PHE A 45 -4.11 12.91 9.97
CA PHE A 45 -5.29 13.48 9.32
C PHE A 45 -6.54 13.40 10.21
N GLU A 46 -6.77 12.25 10.84
CA GLU A 46 -7.92 12.01 11.72
C GLU A 46 -7.92 12.96 12.92
N LYS A 47 -6.74 13.24 13.50
CA LYS A 47 -6.57 14.25 14.57
C LYS A 47 -6.95 15.66 14.14
N GLN A 48 -6.82 15.98 12.87
CA GLN A 48 -7.23 17.27 12.30
C GLN A 48 -8.71 17.27 11.86
N GLY A 49 -9.45 16.18 12.12
CA GLY A 49 -10.83 16.01 11.66
C GLY A 49 -10.94 15.82 10.14
N ILE A 50 -9.85 15.46 9.47
CA ILE A 50 -9.79 15.21 8.04
C ILE A 50 -9.91 13.71 7.80
N LYS A 51 -10.81 13.32 6.91
CA LYS A 51 -10.97 11.93 6.43
C LYS A 51 -9.91 11.63 5.36
N PRO A 52 -8.90 10.79 5.63
CA PRO A 52 -7.83 10.50 4.67
C PRO A 52 -8.37 9.94 3.35
N GLU A 53 -9.42 9.12 3.40
CA GLU A 53 -10.07 8.49 2.24
C GLU A 53 -10.68 9.48 1.25
N GLU A 54 -10.97 10.71 1.71
CA GLU A 54 -11.40 11.77 0.81
C GLU A 54 -10.23 12.28 -0.05
N TYR A 55 -8.97 12.04 0.29
CA TYR A 55 -7.81 12.64 -0.39
C TYR A 55 -6.80 11.61 -0.89
N ILE A 56 -6.70 10.46 -0.24
CA ILE A 56 -5.64 9.48 -0.45
C ILE A 56 -6.26 8.12 -0.72
N SER A 57 -5.72 7.41 -1.71
CA SER A 57 -6.13 6.04 -2.01
C SER A 57 -4.91 5.17 -2.29
N PHE A 58 -4.88 3.99 -1.66
CA PHE A 58 -3.80 3.02 -1.78
C PHE A 58 -4.22 1.88 -2.70
N PHE A 59 -3.33 1.51 -3.63
CA PHE A 59 -3.56 0.43 -4.57
C PHE A 59 -2.35 -0.50 -4.60
N GLY A 60 -2.63 -1.78 -4.81
CA GLY A 60 -1.63 -2.76 -5.20
C GLY A 60 -2.03 -3.42 -6.50
N MET A 61 -1.05 -3.93 -7.26
CA MET A 61 -1.30 -4.58 -8.54
C MET A 61 -1.20 -6.09 -8.45
N ARG A 62 -2.16 -6.77 -9.08
CA ARG A 62 -2.21 -8.22 -9.21
C ARG A 62 -2.66 -8.59 -10.63
N THR A 63 -2.10 -9.65 -11.17
CA THR A 63 -2.56 -10.27 -12.42
C THR A 63 -2.84 -11.75 -12.21
N HIS A 64 -3.45 -12.38 -13.21
CA HIS A 64 -3.73 -13.80 -13.27
C HIS A 64 -3.43 -14.34 -14.66
N ASP A 65 -3.10 -15.62 -14.75
CA ASP A 65 -2.90 -16.32 -16.01
C ASP A 65 -3.24 -17.82 -15.85
N VAL A 66 -3.32 -18.56 -16.95
CA VAL A 66 -3.49 -20.02 -16.95
C VAL A 66 -2.17 -20.69 -17.30
N LEU A 67 -1.53 -21.29 -16.29
CA LEU A 67 -0.30 -22.06 -16.47
C LEU A 67 -0.60 -23.55 -16.33
N MET A 68 -0.33 -24.33 -17.39
CA MET A 68 -0.58 -25.78 -17.43
C MET A 68 -2.03 -26.16 -17.07
N GLY A 69 -3.00 -25.41 -17.61
CA GLY A 69 -4.43 -25.63 -17.37
C GLY A 69 -4.92 -25.23 -15.98
N ARG A 70 -4.09 -24.56 -15.17
CA ARG A 70 -4.45 -24.07 -13.83
C ARG A 70 -4.40 -22.55 -13.77
N LEU A 71 -5.40 -21.94 -13.15
CA LEU A 71 -5.38 -20.51 -12.83
C LEU A 71 -4.27 -20.24 -11.81
N VAL A 72 -3.35 -19.34 -12.16
CA VAL A 72 -2.27 -18.87 -11.30
C VAL A 72 -2.39 -17.36 -11.12
N LEU A 73 -2.08 -16.90 -9.91
CA LEU A 73 -2.14 -15.49 -9.54
C LEU A 73 -0.73 -14.96 -9.26
N TYR A 74 -0.42 -13.80 -9.82
CA TYR A 74 0.88 -13.15 -9.65
C TYR A 74 0.70 -11.73 -9.13
N TYR A 75 1.59 -11.32 -8.23
CA TYR A 75 1.68 -9.93 -7.79
C TYR A 75 2.77 -9.24 -8.61
N PHE A 76 2.53 -8.01 -9.04
CA PHE A 76 3.60 -7.21 -9.65
C PHE A 76 4.50 -6.66 -8.56
N TYR A 77 5.80 -6.85 -8.72
CA TYR A 77 6.77 -6.14 -7.91
C TYR A 77 7.20 -4.86 -8.63
N PHE A 78 7.05 -3.73 -7.95
CA PHE A 78 7.47 -2.44 -8.47
C PHE A 78 8.95 -2.23 -8.19
N TYR A 79 9.76 -2.19 -9.24
CA TYR A 79 11.02 -1.46 -9.23
C TYR A 79 10.78 -0.14 -9.96
N ILE A 80 10.66 0.95 -9.22
CA ILE A 80 10.73 2.29 -9.81
C ILE A 80 12.24 2.57 -9.94
N LEU A 81 12.71 2.62 -11.19
CA LEU A 81 14.10 3.00 -11.53
C LEU A 81 14.38 4.46 -11.17
#